data_AF-A0A3M0ZFH9-F1
#
_entry.id   AF-A0A3M0ZFH9-F1
#
_cell.length_a   1.000
_cell.length_b   1.000
_cell.length_c   1.000
_cell.angle_alpha   90.00
_cell.angle_beta   90.00
_cell.angle_gamma   90.00
#
_symmetry.space_group_name_H-M   'P 1'
#
loop_
_entity.id
_entity.type
_entity.pdbx_description
1 polymer ?
#
loop_
_entity_poly.entity_id
_entity_poly.type
_entity_poly.pdbx_seq_one_letter_code
_entity_poly.pdbx_strand_id
1 'polypeptide(L)'
;MTNTYLKAYEDIEFLNRDELRSIRLQTELLKPEIIMNEQNIRSTVCVFGSARTLSPMEALARLNEAKHALEQDPDNPECQKRLREAEIAVENSKDYATAREFAALMSQVGQK
;
A
#
# COMPACT_ATOMS: atom_id res chain seq x y z
N MET A 1 20.71 -26.57 6.26
CA MET A 1 20.93 -28.03 6.20
C MET A 1 19.72 -28.58 5.48
N THR A 2 19.89 -29.28 4.36
CA THR A 2 18.76 -29.81 3.59
C THR A 2 17.94 -30.75 4.46
N ASN A 3 16.71 -30.39 4.79
CA ASN A 3 15.88 -31.15 5.73
C ASN A 3 15.19 -32.31 5.01
N THR A 4 15.95 -33.36 4.70
CA THR A 4 15.55 -34.48 3.82
C THR A 4 14.34 -35.29 4.31
N TYR A 5 13.92 -35.08 5.56
CA TYR A 5 12.77 -35.77 6.16
C TYR A 5 11.47 -34.97 6.09
N LEU A 6 11.52 -33.68 5.74
CA LEU A 6 10.32 -32.89 5.56
C LEU A 6 9.62 -33.27 4.26
N LYS A 7 8.29 -33.27 4.30
CA LYS A 7 7.49 -33.36 3.07
C LYS A 7 7.70 -32.06 2.29
N ALA A 8 7.68 -32.17 0.97
CA ALA A 8 7.93 -31.03 0.07
C ALA A 8 7.06 -29.79 0.35
N TYR A 9 5.80 -29.98 0.78
CA TYR A 9 4.90 -28.87 1.10
C TYR A 9 5.15 -28.25 2.49
N GLU A 10 5.98 -28.87 3.33
CA GLU A 10 6.39 -28.41 4.68
C GLU A 10 7.80 -27.81 4.66
N ASP A 11 8.57 -28.02 3.58
CA ASP A 11 9.96 -27.55 3.42
C ASP A 11 10.00 -26.21 2.64
N ILE A 12 10.02 -25.09 3.38
CA ILE A 12 10.09 -23.74 2.81
C ILE A 12 11.43 -23.48 2.09
N GLU A 13 12.54 -24.06 2.55
CA GLU A 13 13.84 -23.90 1.86
C GLU A 13 13.80 -24.56 0.49
N PHE A 14 13.23 -25.77 0.40
CA PHE A 14 12.99 -26.45 -0.87
C PHE A 14 12.02 -25.67 -1.76
N LEU A 15 10.87 -25.25 -1.21
CA LEU A 15 9.86 -24.49 -1.95
C LEU A 15 10.39 -23.17 -2.49
N ASN A 16 11.42 -22.55 -1.92
CA ASN A 16 11.98 -21.27 -2.37
C ASN A 16 13.00 -21.39 -3.52
N ARG A 17 13.41 -22.60 -3.90
CA ARG A 17 14.35 -22.79 -5.01
C ARG A 17 13.79 -22.33 -6.35
N ASP A 18 14.65 -21.96 -7.29
CA ASP A 18 14.25 -21.40 -8.58
C ASP A 18 13.39 -22.37 -9.41
N GLU A 19 13.66 -23.67 -9.31
CA GLU A 19 12.92 -24.72 -10.02
C GLU A 19 11.43 -24.75 -9.64
N LEU A 20 11.07 -24.25 -8.44
CA LEU A 20 9.71 -24.24 -7.93
C LEU A 20 9.01 -22.88 -8.05
N ARG A 21 9.62 -21.92 -8.75
CA ARG A 21 9.02 -20.59 -8.95
C ARG A 21 7.64 -20.66 -9.63
N SER A 22 7.47 -21.52 -10.63
CA SER A 22 6.19 -21.70 -11.34
C SER A 22 5.09 -22.21 -10.40
N ILE A 23 5.44 -23.15 -9.51
CA ILE A 23 4.52 -23.70 -8.51
C ILE A 23 4.13 -22.62 -7.49
N ARG A 24 5.10 -21.85 -6.97
CA ARG A 24 4.81 -20.72 -6.07
C ARG A 24 3.89 -19.71 -6.73
N LEU A 25 4.16 -19.33 -7.99
CA LEU A 25 3.31 -18.40 -8.74
C LEU A 25 1.88 -18.95 -8.91
N GLN A 26 1.73 -20.22 -9.24
CA GLN A 26 0.41 -20.85 -9.35
C GLN A 26 -0.34 -20.80 -8.02
N THR A 27 0.33 -21.08 -6.90
CA THR A 27 -0.31 -20.99 -5.57
C THR A 27 -0.69 -19.56 -5.18
N GLU A 28 0.12 -18.55 -5.54
CA GLU A 28 -0.21 -17.14 -5.29
C GLU A 28 -1.41 -16.67 -6.12
N LEU A 29 -1.63 -17.25 -7.31
CA LEU A 29 -2.82 -16.97 -8.14
C LEU A 29 -4.07 -17.67 -7.61
N LEU A 30 -3.97 -18.95 -7.20
CA LEU A 30 -5.12 -19.73 -6.74
C LEU A 30 -5.61 -19.32 -5.35
N LYS A 31 -4.69 -18.96 -4.45
CA LYS A 31 -5.03 -18.60 -3.07
C LYS A 31 -6.09 -17.50 -2.95
N PRO A 32 -5.96 -16.32 -3.62
CA PRO A 32 -6.98 -15.28 -3.52
C PRO A 32 -8.33 -15.75 -4.07
N GLU A 33 -8.36 -16.50 -5.18
CA GLU A 33 -9.61 -17.01 -5.75
C GLU A 33 -10.34 -17.95 -4.78
N ILE A 34 -9.62 -18.91 -4.19
CA ILE A 34 -10.19 -19.85 -3.21
C ILE A 34 -10.76 -19.08 -2.01
N ILE A 35 -9.99 -18.16 -1.43
CA ILE A 35 -10.41 -17.39 -0.26
C ILE A 35 -11.60 -16.48 -0.59
N MET A 36 -11.60 -15.80 -1.73
CA MET A 36 -12.71 -14.95 -2.15
C MET A 36 -14.01 -15.75 -2.31
N ASN A 37 -13.92 -16.96 -2.89
CA ASN A 37 -15.05 -17.87 -3.02
C ASN A 37 -15.56 -18.35 -1.65
N GLU A 38 -14.67 -18.74 -0.73
CA GLU A 38 -15.03 -19.14 0.65
C GLU A 38 -15.73 -18.01 1.43
N GLN A 39 -15.29 -16.76 1.21
CA GLN A 39 -15.89 -15.57 1.82
C GLN A 39 -17.14 -15.08 1.07
N ASN A 40 -17.63 -15.82 0.06
CA ASN A 40 -18.78 -15.45 -0.76
C ASN A 40 -18.67 -14.05 -1.39
N ILE A 41 -17.46 -13.63 -1.77
CA ILE A 41 -17.25 -12.35 -2.46
C ILE A 41 -17.75 -12.50 -3.90
N ARG A 42 -18.85 -11.81 -4.23
CA ARG A 42 -19.51 -11.87 -5.56
C ARG A 42 -19.18 -10.71 -6.48
N SER A 43 -18.75 -9.60 -5.91
CA SER A 43 -18.44 -8.38 -6.63
C SER A 43 -17.21 -7.73 -6.00
N THR A 44 -16.24 -7.36 -6.84
CA THR A 44 -14.99 -6.72 -6.41
C THR A 44 -14.80 -5.44 -7.20
N VAL A 45 -14.52 -4.35 -6.50
CA VAL A 45 -14.13 -3.08 -7.12
C VAL A 45 -12.65 -2.85 -6.83
N CYS A 46 -11.85 -2.71 -7.88
CA CYS A 46 -10.42 -2.42 -7.75
C CYS A 46 -10.19 -0.91 -7.91
N VAL A 47 -9.59 -0.29 -6.88
CA VAL A 47 -9.26 1.15 -6.86
C VAL A 47 -7.74 1.30 -6.86
N PHE A 48 -7.24 2.20 -7.68
CA PHE A 48 -5.81 2.53 -7.75
C PHE A 48 -5.56 3.95 -7.26
N GLY A 49 -4.39 4.17 -6.67
CA GLY A 49 -3.95 5.47 -6.17
C GLY A 49 -2.46 5.49 -5.86
N SER A 50 -1.91 6.68 -5.63
CA SER A 50 -0.51 6.83 -5.26
C SER A 50 -0.28 6.32 -3.83
N ALA A 51 0.71 5.43 -3.65
CA ALA A 51 1.15 4.98 -2.32
C ALA A 51 1.79 6.11 -1.48
N ARG A 52 2.01 7.28 -2.06
CA ARG A 52 2.62 8.45 -1.41
C ARG A 52 1.60 9.50 -0.95
N THR A 53 0.31 9.30 -1.27
CA THR A 53 -0.73 10.25 -0.85
C THR A 53 -0.91 10.16 0.66
N LEU A 54 -0.68 11.27 1.36
CA LEU A 54 -0.83 11.38 2.80
C LEU A 54 -2.26 11.78 3.17
N SER A 55 -2.67 11.48 4.40
CA SER A 55 -3.89 12.09 4.94
C SER A 55 -3.69 13.62 5.07
N PRO A 56 -4.76 14.42 5.02
CA PRO A 56 -4.65 15.87 5.15
C PRO A 56 -3.95 16.32 6.44
N MET A 57 -4.17 15.62 7.56
CA MET A 57 -3.50 15.94 8.83
C MET A 57 -1.99 15.67 8.76
N GLU A 58 -1.57 14.53 8.21
CA GLU A 58 -0.15 14.19 8.08
C GLU A 58 0.56 15.11 7.08
N ALA A 59 -0.10 15.45 5.96
CA ALA A 59 0.43 16.39 4.98
C ALA A 59 0.64 17.78 5.58
N LEU A 60 -0.31 18.27 6.37
CA LEU A 60 -0.20 19.56 7.08
C LEU A 60 0.88 19.54 8.15
N ALA A 61 0.98 18.46 8.93
CA ALA A 61 2.05 18.30 9.92
C ALA A 61 3.43 18.38 9.25
N ARG A 62 3.61 17.64 8.15
CA ARG A 62 4.85 17.65 7.35
C ARG A 62 5.14 19.02 6.74
N LEU A 63 4.11 19.76 6.32
CA LEU A 63 4.27 21.12 5.83
C LEU A 63 4.75 22.07 6.93
N ASN A 64 4.17 21.98 8.12
CA ASN A 64 4.57 22.82 9.25
C ASN A 64 6.01 22.52 9.70
N GLU A 65 6.40 21.24 9.75
CA GLU A 65 7.78 20.84 10.03
C GLU A 65 8.76 21.39 8.98
N ALA A 66 8.39 21.32 7.70
CA ALA A 66 9.23 21.86 6.63
C ALA A 66 9.35 23.39 6.68
N LYS A 67 8.28 24.10 7.04
CA LYS A 67 8.29 25.54 7.26
C LYS A 67 9.22 25.92 8.41
N HIS A 68 9.09 25.27 9.56
CA HIS A 68 9.99 25.52 10.69
C HIS A 68 11.45 25.22 10.37
N ALA A 69 11.73 24.15 9.64
CA ALA A 69 13.10 23.83 9.22
C ALA A 69 13.68 24.91 8.29
N LEU A 70 12.86 25.50 7.40
CA LEU A 70 13.28 26.59 6.53
C LEU A 70 13.45 27.92 7.29
N GLU A 71 12.64 28.18 8.32
CA GLU A 71 12.81 29.35 9.19
C GLU A 71 14.16 29.35 9.93
N GLN A 72 14.66 28.16 10.31
CA GLN A 72 15.95 28.02 10.98
C GLN A 72 17.14 28.15 10.02
N ASP A 73 16.96 27.80 8.75
CA ASP A 73 18.04 27.81 7.74
C ASP A 73 17.46 28.14 6.33
N PRO A 74 17.19 29.43 6.03
CA PRO A 74 16.47 29.85 4.82
C PRO A 74 17.19 29.58 3.51
N ASP A 75 18.52 29.58 3.53
CA ASP A 75 19.36 29.42 2.34
C ASP A 75 19.67 27.94 2.03
N ASN A 76 19.19 27.01 2.87
CA ASN A 76 19.43 25.59 2.68
C ASN A 76 18.58 25.01 1.54
N PRO A 77 19.19 24.53 0.45
CA PRO A 77 18.46 24.00 -0.70
C PRO A 77 17.59 22.77 -0.36
N GLU A 78 17.99 21.98 0.65
CA GLU A 78 17.23 20.80 1.08
C GLU A 78 15.98 21.20 1.87
N CYS A 79 16.06 22.22 2.72
CA CYS A 79 14.89 22.77 3.40
C CYS A 79 13.86 23.34 2.40
N GLN A 80 14.34 24.07 1.37
CA GLN A 80 13.48 24.59 0.30
C GLN A 80 12.85 23.47 -0.54
N LYS A 81 13.59 22.39 -0.81
CA LYS A 81 13.06 21.21 -1.49
C LYS A 81 11.98 20.51 -0.65
N ARG A 82 12.25 20.26 0.63
CA ARG A 82 11.30 19.63 1.56
C ARG A 82 10.01 20.43 1.70
N LEU A 83 10.10 21.77 1.72
CA LEU A 83 8.92 22.63 1.73
C LEU A 83 8.06 22.41 0.49
N ARG A 84 8.65 22.46 -0.71
CA ARG A 84 7.95 22.22 -1.98
C ARG A 84 7.29 20.84 -2.03
N GLU A 85 7.99 19.80 -1.58
CA GLU A 85 7.43 18.45 -1.51
C GLU A 85 6.24 18.36 -0.55
N ALA A 86 6.31 19.05 0.59
CA ALA A 86 5.23 19.07 1.56
C ALA A 86 4.01 19.87 1.07
N GLU A 87 4.21 20.96 0.33
CA GLU A 87 3.13 21.70 -0.33
C GLU A 87 2.39 20.83 -1.36
N ILE A 88 3.13 20.12 -2.20
CA ILE A 88 2.56 19.15 -3.16
C ILE A 88 1.82 18.03 -2.41
N ALA A 89 2.35 17.55 -1.29
CA ALA A 89 1.69 16.53 -0.49
C ALA A 89 0.35 17.02 0.08
N VAL A 90 0.27 18.28 0.52
CA VAL A 90 -0.99 18.90 0.98
C VAL A 90 -1.97 19.01 -0.17
N GLU A 91 -1.55 19.46 -1.35
CA GLU A 91 -2.42 19.53 -2.52
C GLU A 91 -2.99 18.16 -2.91
N ASN A 92 -2.15 17.13 -2.92
CA ASN A 92 -2.56 15.77 -3.26
C ASN A 92 -3.37 15.07 -2.16
N SER A 93 -3.31 15.55 -0.91
CA SER A 93 -4.03 14.93 0.22
C SER A 93 -5.56 14.94 0.05
N LYS A 94 -6.09 15.79 -0.84
CA LYS A 94 -7.52 15.78 -1.20
C LYS A 94 -7.98 14.42 -1.74
N ASP A 95 -7.12 13.73 -2.49
CA ASP A 95 -7.43 12.44 -3.09
C ASP A 95 -7.61 11.35 -2.02
N TYR A 96 -6.96 11.50 -0.85
CA TYR A 96 -7.16 10.64 0.30
C TYR A 96 -8.60 10.71 0.82
N ALA A 97 -9.14 11.92 0.95
CA ALA A 97 -10.52 12.14 1.40
C ALA A 97 -11.52 11.57 0.40
N THR A 98 -11.30 11.80 -0.90
CA THR A 98 -12.15 11.24 -1.96
C THR A 98 -12.14 9.72 -1.96
N ALA A 99 -10.97 9.08 -1.82
CA ALA A 99 -10.87 7.63 -1.72
C ALA A 99 -11.60 7.07 -0.50
N ARG A 100 -11.50 7.77 0.65
CA ARG A 100 -12.21 7.45 1.89
C ARG A 100 -13.72 7.53 1.74
N GLU A 101 -14.23 8.58 1.10
CA GLU A 101 -15.66 8.76 0.82
C GLU A 101 -16.18 7.69 -0.13
N PHE A 102 -15.43 7.42 -1.21
CA PHE A 102 -15.76 6.34 -2.14
C PHE A 102 -15.86 4.99 -1.44
N ALA A 103 -14.87 4.63 -0.61
CA ALA A 103 -14.87 3.38 0.13
C ALA A 103 -16.04 3.28 1.12
N ALA A 104 -16.41 4.39 1.78
CA ALA A 104 -17.56 4.45 2.67
C ALA A 104 -18.87 4.24 1.91
N LEU A 105 -19.04 4.89 0.74
CA LEU A 105 -20.20 4.73 -0.12
C LEU A 105 -20.35 3.28 -0.60
N MET A 106 -19.26 2.69 -1.10
CA MET A 106 -19.27 1.29 -1.57
C MET A 106 -19.59 0.31 -0.45
N SER A 107 -19.11 0.56 0.76
CA SER A 107 -19.43 -0.29 1.93
C SER A 107 -20.92 -0.22 2.33
N GLN A 108 -21.60 0.90 2.07
CA GLN A 108 -23.02 1.07 2.38
C GLN A 108 -23.93 0.52 1.27
N VAL A 109 -23.52 0.68 0.02
CA VAL A 109 -24.30 0.28 -1.17
C VAL A 109 -24.03 -1.17 -1.58
N GLY A 110 -22.97 -1.78 -1.04
CA GLY A 110 -22.53 -3.14 -1.34
C GLY A 110 -23.65 -4.18 -1.27
N GLN A 111 -23.52 -5.24 -2.08
CA GLN A 111 -24.53 -6.29 -2.21
C GLN A 111 -24.90 -6.90 -0.84
N LYS A 112 -26.21 -7.08 -0.61
CA LYS A 112 -26.77 -7.90 0.47
C LYS A 112 -26.58 -9.38 0.20
#